data_AF-A0A8C7SE26-F1
#
_entry.id   AF-A0A8C7SE26-F1
#
_cell.length_a   1.000
_cell.length_b   1.000
_cell.length_c   1.000
_cell.angle_alpha   90.00
_cell.angle_beta   90.00
_cell.angle_gamma   90.00
#
_symmetry.space_group_name_H-M   'P 1'
#
loop_
_entity.id
_entity.type
_entity.pdbx_description
1 polymer ?
#
loop_
_entity_poly.entity_id
_entity_poly.type
_entity_poly.pdbx_seq_one_letter_code
_entity_poly.pdbx_strand_id
1 'polypeptide(L)'
;MVNLKWLYSLSLICVCLSVLGLDSDESYEGTSEASFKDAVVYDGTQRNNGSLPQENGIRKHRTTLPAPMFSRNNFSVWGILKKCIGLELSKITMPIVFNEPLSFLQRITEYMEHTYLINKACSLSDSIERMQAVAAFAVSAVASQWDRTGKPFNPLLGETYELTREDHGYRLISEQVSHHPPISAFHAESLVGDFVFHGSIYPKLKFWGKSVEAEPKGTITLELLKHGEVYTWTNPFCCVHNVILGKLWIEQYGTVEILNHSTGDKCVLNFKPCGMFGKELHRVEGYIQDKSKNKHCVIYGKWTECMWSVDPQTYEANKKAEKKGDSKKPKSQVSQWMVPDNDDADDMPEVQETVAMIPGSTLLWRISSRPQHSAKMYNFTNFAMSLNELEPGMQDRLAPTDCRLRPDIRAMENGDMDEASREKARLEEKQRLARKDRSKDEEEWSTRWFQSGTNPYTSSQDWLYTGGYFDRNYSELPVIY
;
A
#
# COMPACT_ATOMS: atom_id res chain seq x y z
N MET A 1 -34.79 7.51 -28.35
CA MET A 1 -33.77 8.45 -27.82
C MET A 1 -33.36 7.94 -26.45
N VAL A 2 -32.19 7.33 -26.34
CA VAL A 2 -31.65 6.88 -25.06
C VAL A 2 -31.17 8.12 -24.31
N ASN A 3 -31.64 8.32 -23.09
CA ASN A 3 -31.43 9.52 -22.29
C ASN A 3 -29.93 9.65 -21.95
N LEU A 4 -29.23 10.59 -22.60
CA LEU A 4 -27.77 10.80 -22.45
C LEU A 4 -27.35 11.00 -20.99
N LYS A 5 -28.22 11.56 -20.13
CA LYS A 5 -27.96 11.71 -18.68
C LYS A 5 -27.86 10.37 -17.94
N TRP A 6 -28.58 9.35 -18.41
CA TRP A 6 -28.54 8.00 -17.84
C TRP A 6 -27.24 7.27 -18.24
N LEU A 7 -26.78 7.47 -19.48
CA LEU A 7 -25.52 6.91 -19.98
C LEU A 7 -24.29 7.53 -19.31
N TYR A 8 -24.29 8.85 -19.06
CA TYR A 8 -23.24 9.52 -18.30
C TYR A 8 -23.17 9.01 -16.84
N SER A 9 -24.31 8.72 -16.22
CA SER A 9 -24.36 8.18 -14.86
C SER A 9 -23.80 6.75 -14.79
N LEU A 10 -24.11 5.89 -15.75
CA LEU A 10 -23.56 4.53 -15.84
C LEU A 10 -22.05 4.50 -16.12
N SER A 11 -21.56 5.41 -16.97
CA SER A 11 -20.12 5.54 -17.23
C SER A 11 -19.35 6.01 -16.00
N LEU A 12 -19.90 6.96 -15.26
CA LEU A 12 -19.40 7.35 -13.95
C LEU A 12 -19.44 6.16 -12.97
N ILE A 13 -20.52 5.38 -12.95
CA ILE A 13 -20.68 4.26 -12.02
C ILE A 13 -19.70 3.12 -12.29
N CYS A 14 -19.38 2.72 -13.53
CA CYS A 14 -18.35 1.67 -13.71
C CYS A 14 -16.92 2.18 -13.53
N VAL A 15 -16.66 3.46 -13.79
CA VAL A 15 -15.41 4.10 -13.35
C VAL A 15 -15.32 4.09 -11.83
N CYS A 16 -16.42 4.45 -11.15
CA CYS A 16 -16.54 4.36 -9.70
C CYS A 16 -16.34 2.93 -9.22
N LEU A 17 -17.06 1.93 -9.72
CA LEU A 17 -16.86 0.52 -9.38
C LEU A 17 -15.44 0.05 -9.70
N SER A 18 -14.81 0.63 -10.72
CA SER A 18 -13.42 0.34 -11.07
C SER A 18 -12.38 0.95 -10.12
N VAL A 19 -12.77 1.89 -9.26
CA VAL A 19 -11.89 2.47 -8.25
C VAL A 19 -12.40 2.21 -6.83
N LEU A 20 -13.68 1.84 -6.67
CA LEU A 20 -14.40 1.73 -5.40
C LEU A 20 -14.48 0.32 -4.85
N GLY A 21 -14.23 -0.77 -5.59
CA GLY A 21 -14.04 -2.11 -5.00
C GLY A 21 -15.02 -2.54 -3.88
N LEU A 22 -16.25 -2.03 -3.88
CA LEU A 22 -17.27 -2.28 -2.87
C LEU A 22 -18.37 -3.05 -3.59
N ASP A 23 -18.34 -4.37 -3.43
CA ASP A 23 -19.57 -5.14 -3.45
C ASP A 23 -20.34 -4.73 -2.19
N SER A 24 -21.40 -3.95 -2.40
CA SER A 24 -22.36 -3.56 -1.38
C SER A 24 -23.01 -4.81 -0.81
N ASP A 25 -22.97 -5.01 0.51
CA ASP A 25 -24.11 -5.48 1.32
C ASP A 25 -23.72 -5.46 2.81
N GLU A 26 -24.39 -4.60 3.59
CA GLU A 26 -24.27 -4.49 5.05
C GLU A 26 -25.13 -5.54 5.75
N SER A 27 -24.58 -6.28 6.72
CA SER A 27 -25.37 -6.83 7.84
C SER A 27 -24.48 -7.06 9.08
N TYR A 28 -25.11 -6.92 10.25
CA TYR A 28 -24.53 -6.62 11.56
C TYR A 28 -24.26 -7.86 12.44
N GLU A 29 -23.24 -7.69 13.29
CA GLU A 29 -22.74 -8.38 14.51
C GLU A 29 -23.39 -9.65 15.11
N GLY A 30 -22.50 -10.51 15.64
CA GLY A 30 -22.76 -11.42 16.76
C GLY A 30 -21.47 -12.06 17.30
N THR A 31 -21.00 -11.64 18.48
CA THR A 31 -19.81 -12.16 19.18
C THR A 31 -20.13 -13.44 19.97
N SER A 32 -19.24 -14.43 19.99
CA SER A 32 -19.12 -15.34 21.14
C SER A 32 -17.73 -15.98 21.29
N GLU A 33 -17.30 -16.09 22.54
CA GLU A 33 -16.00 -16.57 23.02
C GLU A 33 -15.91 -18.11 23.01
N ALA A 34 -14.73 -18.66 22.68
CA ALA A 34 -14.39 -20.04 23.04
C ALA A 34 -12.90 -20.21 23.37
N SER A 35 -12.67 -21.13 24.30
CA SER A 35 -11.53 -21.26 25.22
C SER A 35 -10.37 -22.11 24.66
N PHE A 36 -9.13 -21.71 24.97
CA PHE A 36 -7.87 -22.39 24.67
C PHE A 36 -7.47 -23.46 25.71
N LYS A 37 -7.10 -24.66 25.22
CA LYS A 37 -6.21 -25.70 25.81
C LYS A 37 -5.82 -26.65 24.66
N ASP A 38 -4.63 -27.20 24.45
CA ASP A 38 -3.36 -27.29 25.16
C ASP A 38 -2.22 -27.40 24.12
N ALA A 39 -1.02 -26.96 24.50
CA ALA A 39 0.20 -27.05 23.71
C ALA A 39 0.83 -28.45 23.78
N VAL A 40 1.36 -28.95 22.66
CA VAL A 40 2.34 -30.04 22.66
C VAL A 40 3.51 -29.70 21.73
N VAL A 41 4.66 -29.55 22.37
CA VAL A 41 6.01 -29.39 21.84
C VAL A 41 6.41 -30.64 21.06
N TYR A 42 6.99 -30.51 19.86
CA TYR A 42 7.98 -31.49 19.40
C TYR A 42 9.05 -30.90 18.49
N ASP A 43 10.23 -31.48 18.70
CA ASP A 43 11.60 -31.05 18.40
C ASP A 43 12.03 -31.36 16.94
N GLY A 44 13.10 -30.68 16.52
CA GLY A 44 13.52 -30.49 15.14
C GLY A 44 14.09 -31.71 14.42
N THR A 45 14.24 -31.55 13.10
CA THR A 45 15.47 -31.90 12.37
C THR A 45 15.41 -31.33 10.95
N GLN A 46 16.32 -30.40 10.66
CA GLN A 46 16.52 -29.82 9.34
C GLN A 46 17.09 -30.87 8.36
N ARG A 47 16.57 -30.90 7.13
CA ARG A 47 17.24 -31.49 5.97
C ARG A 47 17.33 -30.44 4.86
N ASN A 48 18.54 -29.91 4.68
CA ASN A 48 18.93 -29.11 3.53
C ASN A 48 18.78 -29.91 2.24
N ASN A 49 18.10 -29.36 1.24
CA ASN A 49 18.23 -29.81 -0.14
C ASN A 49 18.16 -28.63 -1.13
N GLY A 50 19.31 -28.37 -1.75
CA GLY A 50 19.41 -28.05 -3.18
C GLY A 50 19.03 -26.64 -3.63
N SER A 51 19.83 -25.63 -3.27
CA SER A 51 19.95 -24.40 -4.07
C SER A 51 21.33 -24.37 -4.74
N LEU A 52 21.35 -24.20 -6.06
CA LEU A 52 22.58 -23.93 -6.82
C LEU A 52 23.05 -22.51 -6.47
N PRO A 53 24.28 -22.32 -5.93
CA PRO A 53 24.79 -20.99 -5.67
C PRO A 53 25.25 -20.35 -6.99
N GLN A 54 24.66 -19.20 -7.36
CA GLN A 54 25.28 -18.30 -8.33
C GLN A 54 26.46 -17.57 -7.68
N GLU A 55 27.52 -17.35 -8.47
CA GLU A 55 28.80 -16.77 -8.05
C GLU A 55 28.61 -15.55 -7.15
N ASN A 56 29.19 -15.62 -5.94
CA ASN A 56 29.14 -14.65 -4.82
C ASN A 56 27.96 -14.74 -3.85
N GLY A 57 27.01 -15.68 -4.01
CA GLY A 57 25.95 -15.91 -3.01
C GLY A 57 24.91 -14.78 -2.89
N ILE A 58 24.93 -13.79 -3.78
CA ILE A 58 23.93 -12.73 -3.85
C ILE A 58 22.82 -13.18 -4.79
N ARG A 59 21.63 -13.44 -4.24
CA ARG A 59 20.43 -13.76 -5.04
C ARG A 59 20.01 -12.53 -5.83
N LYS A 60 19.98 -12.63 -7.15
CA LYS A 60 19.61 -11.52 -8.04
C LYS A 60 18.14 -11.65 -8.44
N HIS A 61 17.32 -10.68 -8.04
CA HIS A 61 15.90 -10.60 -8.40
C HIS A 61 15.69 -10.07 -9.81
N ARG A 62 14.56 -10.42 -10.45
CA ARG A 62 14.20 -9.84 -11.75
C ARG A 62 14.02 -8.32 -11.67
N THR A 63 14.48 -7.65 -12.71
CA THR A 63 14.39 -6.19 -12.88
C THR A 63 13.48 -5.79 -14.05
N THR A 64 12.71 -6.74 -14.58
CA THR A 64 11.74 -6.53 -15.66
C THR A 64 10.62 -7.57 -15.55
N LEU A 65 9.42 -7.20 -15.99
CA LEU A 65 8.33 -8.17 -16.17
C LEU A 65 8.50 -8.95 -17.49
N PRO A 66 7.86 -10.12 -17.63
CA PRO A 66 7.88 -10.92 -18.87
C PRO A 66 7.27 -10.19 -20.08
N ALA A 67 6.25 -9.36 -19.85
CA ALA A 67 5.61 -8.55 -20.89
C ALA A 67 5.45 -7.08 -20.44
N PRO A 68 5.48 -6.12 -21.38
CA PRO A 68 5.15 -4.73 -21.08
C PRO A 68 3.66 -4.57 -20.77
N MET A 69 3.33 -3.49 -20.06
CA MET A 69 1.94 -3.12 -19.81
C MET A 69 1.20 -2.81 -21.10
N PHE A 70 -0.10 -3.10 -21.10
CA PHE A 70 -0.98 -2.76 -22.21
C PHE A 70 -1.21 -1.27 -22.32
N SER A 71 -1.28 -0.78 -23.57
CA SER A 71 -1.72 0.59 -23.83
C SER A 71 -3.19 0.74 -23.45
N ARG A 72 -3.46 1.53 -22.40
CA ARG A 72 -4.82 1.87 -21.96
C ARG A 72 -5.61 2.61 -23.03
N ASN A 73 -4.93 3.28 -23.96
CA ASN A 73 -5.55 4.03 -25.07
C ASN A 73 -6.26 3.13 -26.08
N ASN A 74 -5.94 1.83 -26.11
CA ASN A 74 -6.56 0.86 -27.01
C ASN A 74 -7.90 0.33 -26.48
N PHE A 75 -8.27 0.67 -25.24
CA PHE A 75 -9.52 0.23 -24.63
C PHE A 75 -10.48 1.41 -24.46
N SER A 76 -11.64 1.30 -25.11
CA SER A 76 -12.74 2.21 -24.87
C SER A 76 -13.47 1.83 -23.58
N VAL A 77 -13.38 2.68 -22.54
CA VAL A 77 -14.20 2.56 -21.32
C VAL A 77 -15.68 2.42 -21.68
N TRP A 78 -16.12 3.17 -22.71
CA TRP A 78 -17.46 3.05 -23.29
C TRP A 78 -17.76 1.66 -23.89
N GLY A 79 -16.79 1.07 -24.59
CA GLY A 79 -16.91 -0.30 -25.14
C GLY A 79 -17.11 -1.36 -24.06
N ILE A 80 -16.50 -1.17 -22.88
CA ILE A 80 -16.68 -2.03 -21.72
C ILE A 80 -18.04 -1.78 -21.06
N LEU A 81 -18.38 -0.52 -20.81
CA LEU A 81 -19.65 -0.09 -20.25
C LEU A 81 -20.84 -0.62 -21.04
N LYS A 82 -20.75 -0.59 -22.38
CA LYS A 82 -21.77 -1.12 -23.29
C LYS A 82 -22.01 -2.62 -23.09
N LYS A 83 -20.96 -3.39 -22.78
CA LYS A 83 -21.08 -4.83 -22.46
C LYS A 83 -21.72 -5.09 -21.10
N CYS A 84 -21.74 -4.09 -20.22
CA CYS A 84 -22.35 -4.16 -18.91
C CYS A 84 -23.82 -3.69 -18.88
N ILE A 85 -24.33 -3.13 -19.99
CA ILE A 85 -25.73 -2.69 -20.10
C ILE A 85 -26.65 -3.90 -19.99
N GLY A 86 -27.50 -3.91 -18.96
CA GLY A 86 -28.47 -4.98 -18.69
C GLY A 86 -27.99 -6.04 -17.68
N LEU A 87 -26.75 -5.97 -17.19
CA LEU A 87 -26.28 -6.77 -16.06
C LEU A 87 -26.61 -6.06 -14.73
N GLU A 88 -26.82 -6.84 -13.67
CA GLU A 88 -26.89 -6.30 -12.31
C GLU A 88 -25.53 -5.67 -11.94
N LEU A 89 -25.54 -4.45 -11.39
CA LEU A 89 -24.33 -3.68 -11.11
C LEU A 89 -23.35 -4.40 -10.17
N SER A 90 -23.86 -5.21 -9.24
CA SER A 90 -23.07 -6.04 -8.31
C SER A 90 -22.41 -7.27 -8.96
N LYS A 91 -22.69 -7.55 -10.24
CA LYS A 91 -22.08 -8.65 -11.01
C LYS A 91 -21.05 -8.16 -12.03
N ILE A 92 -20.82 -6.85 -12.11
CA ILE A 92 -19.85 -6.28 -13.05
C ILE A 92 -18.45 -6.38 -12.46
N THR A 93 -17.70 -7.39 -12.89
CA THR A 93 -16.27 -7.47 -12.61
C THR A 93 -15.54 -6.30 -13.27
N MET A 94 -14.64 -5.68 -12.52
CA MET A 94 -13.75 -4.66 -13.05
C MET A 94 -12.96 -5.19 -14.26
N PRO A 95 -12.87 -4.42 -15.35
CA PRO A 95 -12.03 -4.79 -16.49
C PRO A 95 -10.57 -4.89 -16.10
N ILE A 96 -9.92 -5.98 -16.50
CA ILE A 96 -8.53 -6.27 -16.14
C ILE A 96 -7.52 -5.25 -16.68
N VAL A 97 -7.89 -4.45 -17.69
CA VAL A 97 -7.04 -3.37 -18.23
C VAL A 97 -6.71 -2.26 -17.21
N PHE A 98 -7.56 -2.10 -16.18
CA PHE A 98 -7.31 -1.14 -15.09
C PHE A 98 -6.40 -1.72 -14.01
N ASN A 99 -6.19 -3.04 -14.02
CA ASN A 99 -5.32 -3.68 -13.05
C ASN A 99 -3.84 -3.42 -13.35
N GLU A 100 -3.03 -3.69 -12.35
CA GLU A 100 -1.61 -4.02 -12.49
C GLU A 100 -1.41 -5.48 -12.05
N PRO A 101 -0.35 -6.16 -12.50
CA PRO A 101 -0.14 -7.59 -12.24
C PRO A 101 0.42 -7.87 -10.82
N LEU A 102 -0.20 -7.29 -9.80
CA LEU A 102 0.07 -7.55 -8.39
C LEU A 102 -1.24 -7.68 -7.60
N SER A 103 -1.25 -8.59 -6.63
CA SER A 103 -2.30 -8.65 -5.60
C SER A 103 -2.17 -7.47 -4.64
N PHE A 104 -3.26 -7.08 -3.96
CA PHE A 104 -3.17 -6.07 -2.91
C PHE A 104 -2.25 -6.51 -1.76
N LEU A 105 -2.13 -7.81 -1.49
CA LEU A 105 -1.17 -8.36 -0.52
C LEU A 105 0.29 -8.02 -0.89
N GLN A 106 0.61 -8.11 -2.19
CA GLN A 106 1.91 -7.70 -2.72
C GLN A 106 2.08 -6.18 -2.64
N ARG A 107 1.02 -5.39 -2.92
CA ARG A 107 1.07 -3.93 -2.79
C ARG A 107 1.37 -3.49 -1.35
N ILE A 108 0.79 -4.14 -0.34
CA ILE A 108 1.10 -3.87 1.08
C ILE A 108 2.55 -4.24 1.40
N THR A 109 3.07 -5.31 0.80
CA THR A 109 4.47 -5.72 1.00
C THR A 109 5.47 -4.66 0.53
N GLU A 110 5.10 -3.75 -0.38
CA GLU A 110 5.93 -2.59 -0.76
C GLU A 110 6.27 -1.67 0.43
N TYR A 111 5.54 -1.73 1.55
CA TYR A 111 5.93 -1.05 2.80
C TYR A 111 7.36 -1.41 3.23
N MET A 112 7.80 -2.63 2.93
CA MET A 112 9.12 -3.15 3.31
C MET A 112 10.25 -2.82 2.31
N GLU A 113 9.99 -2.02 1.27
CA GLU A 113 11.02 -1.65 0.27
C GLU A 113 12.24 -0.98 0.94
N HIS A 114 12.02 -0.15 1.95
CA HIS A 114 13.06 0.62 2.63
C HIS A 114 13.35 0.12 4.05
N THR A 115 13.30 -1.21 4.27
CA THR A 115 13.55 -1.86 5.58
C THR A 115 14.89 -1.48 6.22
N TYR A 116 15.88 -1.03 5.44
CA TYR A 116 17.15 -0.50 5.98
C TYR A 116 16.95 0.66 6.97
N LEU A 117 15.83 1.40 6.89
CA LEU A 117 15.48 2.45 7.86
C LEU A 117 15.09 1.88 9.22
N ILE A 118 14.39 0.73 9.25
CA ILE A 118 14.12 -0.01 10.49
C ILE A 118 15.44 -0.55 11.06
N ASN A 119 16.29 -1.15 10.21
CA ASN A 119 17.60 -1.66 10.65
C ASN A 119 18.47 -0.52 11.22
N LYS A 120 18.43 0.66 10.59
CA LYS A 120 19.06 1.88 11.13
C LYS A 120 18.49 2.23 12.50
N ALA A 121 17.17 2.29 12.67
CA ALA A 121 16.53 2.53 13.96
C ALA A 121 16.99 1.52 15.04
N CYS A 122 17.07 0.23 14.72
CA CYS A 122 17.55 -0.80 15.64
C CYS A 122 18.99 -0.53 16.14
N SER A 123 19.84 0.08 15.30
CA SER A 123 21.23 0.38 15.65
C SER A 123 21.45 1.67 16.45
N LEU A 124 20.47 2.58 16.49
CA LEU A 124 20.62 3.90 17.10
C LEU A 124 20.35 3.87 18.60
N SER A 125 21.17 4.57 19.38
CA SER A 125 21.05 4.63 20.84
C SER A 125 20.08 5.70 21.34
N ASP A 126 19.93 6.81 20.63
CA ASP A 126 19.05 7.92 20.99
C ASP A 126 17.61 7.68 20.50
N SER A 127 16.61 7.88 21.37
CA SER A 127 15.20 7.60 21.05
C SER A 127 14.60 8.57 20.02
N ILE A 128 15.10 9.81 19.96
CA ILE A 128 14.67 10.80 18.97
C ILE A 128 15.27 10.46 17.60
N GLU A 129 16.54 10.06 17.54
CA GLU A 129 17.14 9.56 16.29
C GLU A 129 16.43 8.29 15.77
N ARG A 130 16.04 7.38 16.68
CA ARG A 130 15.17 6.25 16.32
C ARG A 130 13.83 6.70 15.77
N MET A 131 13.15 7.63 16.43
CA MET A 131 11.88 8.20 15.94
C MET A 131 12.04 8.88 14.56
N GLN A 132 13.17 9.54 14.28
CA GLN A 132 13.45 10.07 12.94
C GLN A 132 13.55 8.97 11.88
N ALA A 133 14.23 7.85 12.20
CA ALA A 133 14.33 6.70 11.31
C ALA A 133 12.97 5.99 11.10
N VAL A 134 12.16 5.84 12.15
CA VAL A 134 10.80 5.31 12.06
C VAL A 134 9.88 6.24 11.25
N ALA A 135 9.97 7.55 11.44
CA ALA A 135 9.23 8.53 10.65
C ALA A 135 9.62 8.48 9.16
N ALA A 136 10.91 8.35 8.88
CA ALA A 136 11.40 8.15 7.51
C ALA A 136 10.86 6.86 6.90
N PHE A 137 10.85 5.76 7.67
CA PHE A 137 10.28 4.49 7.24
C PHE A 137 8.79 4.63 6.90
N ALA A 138 7.98 5.22 7.79
CA ALA A 138 6.54 5.38 7.61
C ALA A 138 6.18 6.16 6.33
N VAL A 139 6.92 7.23 5.99
CA VAL A 139 6.72 7.95 4.73
C VAL A 139 7.23 7.16 3.53
N SER A 140 8.40 6.51 3.66
CA SER A 140 8.99 5.72 2.56
C SER A 140 8.12 4.51 2.17
N ALA A 141 7.38 3.95 3.12
CA ALA A 141 6.48 2.81 2.90
C ALA A 141 5.36 3.15 1.90
N VAL A 142 4.93 4.41 1.85
CA VAL A 142 3.88 4.88 0.95
C VAL A 142 4.44 5.64 -0.27
N ALA A 143 5.75 5.67 -0.46
CA ALA A 143 6.38 6.46 -1.53
C ALA A 143 6.20 5.85 -2.93
N SER A 144 6.11 4.51 -3.03
CA SER A 144 6.06 3.81 -4.33
C SER A 144 4.77 4.08 -5.13
N GLN A 145 3.77 4.72 -4.52
CA GLN A 145 2.42 4.91 -5.07
C GLN A 145 2.35 5.96 -6.20
N TRP A 146 3.31 6.89 -6.27
CA TRP A 146 3.30 7.93 -7.31
C TRP A 146 3.29 7.33 -8.72
N ASP A 147 2.49 7.83 -9.67
CA ASP A 147 2.28 7.23 -11.01
C ASP A 147 1.81 5.74 -11.07
N ARG A 148 1.54 5.08 -9.93
CA ARG A 148 1.01 3.70 -9.87
C ARG A 148 -0.52 3.70 -9.90
N THR A 149 -1.09 4.21 -11.00
CA THR A 149 -2.54 4.33 -11.19
C THR A 149 -3.22 3.00 -11.59
N GLY A 150 -2.47 1.90 -11.70
CA GLY A 150 -3.03 0.56 -11.85
C GLY A 150 -3.58 0.06 -10.51
N LYS A 151 -4.77 -0.52 -10.55
CA LYS A 151 -5.35 -1.12 -9.35
C LYS A 151 -4.75 -2.52 -9.13
N PRO A 152 -4.24 -2.84 -7.94
CA PRO A 152 -3.89 -4.22 -7.64
C PRO A 152 -5.14 -5.13 -7.70
N PHE A 153 -4.93 -6.42 -7.94
CA PHE A 153 -6.02 -7.40 -7.86
C PHE A 153 -6.56 -7.44 -6.43
N ASN A 154 -7.90 -7.50 -6.31
CA ASN A 154 -8.52 -7.73 -5.02
C ASN A 154 -8.19 -9.16 -4.59
N PRO A 155 -7.54 -9.38 -3.44
CA PRO A 155 -7.20 -10.73 -3.00
C PRO A 155 -8.47 -11.55 -2.77
N LEU A 156 -8.41 -12.85 -3.06
CA LEU A 156 -9.47 -13.78 -2.67
C LEU A 156 -9.43 -13.98 -1.15
N LEU A 157 -10.56 -14.29 -0.52
CA LEU A 157 -10.61 -14.66 0.90
C LEU A 157 -9.74 -15.90 1.15
N GLY A 158 -8.81 -15.82 2.11
CA GLY A 158 -7.81 -16.85 2.36
C GLY A 158 -6.61 -16.85 1.41
N GLU A 159 -6.55 -15.91 0.45
CA GLU A 159 -5.33 -15.68 -0.32
C GLU A 159 -4.20 -15.25 0.61
N THR A 160 -3.02 -15.80 0.37
CA THR A 160 -1.80 -15.48 1.11
C THR A 160 -0.74 -14.90 0.20
N TYR A 161 0.23 -14.22 0.77
CA TYR A 161 1.47 -13.87 0.08
C TYR A 161 2.63 -13.85 1.06
N GLU A 162 3.71 -14.55 0.72
CA GLU A 162 4.96 -14.48 1.47
C GLU A 162 6.10 -13.79 0.71
N LEU A 163 7.03 -13.21 1.46
CA LEU A 163 8.29 -12.69 0.93
C LEU A 163 9.41 -12.87 1.96
N THR A 164 10.50 -13.52 1.56
CA THR A 164 11.75 -13.54 2.34
C THR A 164 12.83 -12.78 1.58
N ARG A 165 13.44 -11.78 2.21
CA ARG A 165 14.52 -10.95 1.67
C ARG A 165 15.72 -11.06 2.60
N GLU A 166 16.56 -12.06 2.37
CA GLU A 166 17.80 -12.27 3.13
C GLU A 166 18.76 -11.08 2.99
N ASP A 167 18.79 -10.46 1.81
CA ASP A 167 19.57 -9.26 1.52
C ASP A 167 19.12 -8.02 2.32
N HIS A 168 17.86 -7.99 2.76
CA HIS A 168 17.31 -6.92 3.60
C HIS A 168 17.07 -7.38 5.07
N GLY A 169 17.30 -8.65 5.38
CA GLY A 169 17.22 -9.21 6.73
C GLY A 169 15.81 -9.44 7.28
N TYR A 170 14.80 -9.70 6.46
CA TYR A 170 13.43 -9.95 6.94
C TYR A 170 12.68 -11.05 6.17
N ARG A 171 11.61 -11.56 6.79
CA ARG A 171 10.55 -12.32 6.12
C ARG A 171 9.18 -11.74 6.46
N LEU A 172 8.21 -11.90 5.56
CA LEU A 172 6.85 -11.37 5.66
C LEU A 172 5.86 -12.43 5.20
N ILE A 173 4.72 -12.50 5.90
CA ILE A 173 3.50 -13.20 5.49
C ILE A 173 2.33 -12.21 5.52
N SER A 174 1.41 -12.34 4.58
CA SER A 174 0.14 -11.64 4.56
C SER A 174 -1.00 -12.58 4.15
N GLU A 175 -2.20 -12.31 4.65
CA GLU A 175 -3.43 -13.07 4.37
C GLU A 175 -4.60 -12.10 4.15
N GLN A 176 -5.46 -12.43 3.20
CA GLN A 176 -6.77 -11.79 3.08
C GLN A 176 -7.73 -12.41 4.11
N VAL A 177 -7.82 -11.76 5.26
CA VAL A 177 -8.55 -12.26 6.43
C VAL A 177 -10.06 -11.99 6.37
N SER A 178 -10.49 -11.00 5.58
CA SER A 178 -11.90 -10.74 5.31
C SER A 178 -12.12 -10.19 3.92
N HIS A 179 -13.30 -10.45 3.33
CA HIS A 179 -13.71 -9.91 2.03
C HIS A 179 -14.80 -8.82 2.16
N HIS A 180 -15.59 -8.86 3.24
CA HIS A 180 -16.62 -7.86 3.55
C HIS A 180 -16.56 -7.49 5.04
N PRO A 181 -15.93 -6.35 5.39
CA PRO A 181 -15.11 -5.50 4.53
C PRO A 181 -13.80 -6.19 4.07
N PRO A 182 -13.16 -5.75 2.98
CA PRO A 182 -11.90 -6.33 2.52
C PRO A 182 -10.75 -5.94 3.47
N ILE A 183 -10.28 -6.89 4.26
CA ILE A 183 -9.17 -6.70 5.21
C ILE A 183 -8.01 -7.61 4.82
N SER A 184 -6.83 -7.02 4.65
CA SER A 184 -5.57 -7.73 4.46
C SER A 184 -4.70 -7.56 5.69
N ALA A 185 -4.34 -8.65 6.35
CA ALA A 185 -3.42 -8.66 7.48
C ALA A 185 -2.00 -8.99 7.01
N PHE A 186 -0.99 -8.42 7.65
CA PHE A 186 0.42 -8.71 7.35
C PHE A 186 1.26 -8.75 8.62
N HIS A 187 2.32 -9.56 8.58
CA HIS A 187 3.30 -9.69 9.63
C HIS A 187 4.67 -9.90 9.00
N ALA A 188 5.62 -9.05 9.38
CA ALA A 188 7.02 -9.15 9.01
C ALA A 188 7.89 -9.22 10.25
N GLU A 189 8.91 -10.06 10.19
CA GLU A 189 9.88 -10.24 11.27
C GLU A 189 11.30 -10.22 10.73
N SER A 190 12.19 -9.64 11.52
CA SER A 190 13.62 -9.67 11.27
C SER A 190 14.15 -11.10 11.32
N LEU A 191 15.00 -11.48 10.36
CA LEU A 191 15.66 -12.79 10.36
C LEU A 191 16.65 -12.97 11.52
N VAL A 192 17.07 -11.88 12.15
CA VAL A 192 17.98 -11.89 13.31
C VAL A 192 17.28 -11.50 14.62
N GLY A 193 15.96 -11.28 14.58
CA GLY A 193 15.17 -10.97 15.78
C GLY A 193 15.30 -9.53 16.30
N ASP A 194 15.64 -8.56 15.43
CA ASP A 194 15.77 -7.15 15.83
C ASP A 194 14.44 -6.38 15.85
N PHE A 195 13.48 -6.74 14.99
CA PHE A 195 12.21 -6.04 14.87
C PHE A 195 11.06 -6.96 14.45
N VAL A 196 9.84 -6.51 14.75
CA VAL A 196 8.57 -7.04 14.20
C VAL A 196 7.77 -5.87 13.63
N PHE A 197 7.21 -6.02 12.44
CA PHE A 197 6.38 -5.02 11.78
C PHE A 197 5.09 -5.66 11.29
N HIS A 198 3.95 -5.19 11.77
CA HIS A 198 2.66 -5.83 11.50
C HIS A 198 1.51 -4.83 11.48
N GLY A 199 0.37 -5.30 10.98
CA GLY A 199 -0.88 -4.56 10.99
C GLY A 199 -1.90 -5.20 10.05
N SER A 200 -3.01 -4.51 9.91
CA SER A 200 -4.07 -4.87 8.97
C SER A 200 -4.57 -3.64 8.24
N ILE A 201 -4.94 -3.79 6.96
CA ILE A 201 -5.42 -2.69 6.13
C ILE A 201 -6.80 -3.00 5.58
N TYR A 202 -7.74 -2.10 5.85
CA TYR A 202 -9.03 -2.00 5.17
C TYR A 202 -9.08 -0.67 4.39
N PRO A 203 -8.93 -0.70 3.05
CA PRO A 203 -9.05 0.50 2.24
C PRO A 203 -10.53 0.89 2.09
N LYS A 204 -11.02 1.78 2.96
CA LYS A 204 -12.39 2.30 2.86
C LYS A 204 -12.46 3.36 1.77
N LEU A 205 -13.31 3.14 0.76
CA LEU A 205 -13.35 3.95 -0.44
C LEU A 205 -14.53 4.94 -0.42
N LYS A 206 -14.30 6.17 -0.88
CA LYS A 206 -15.31 7.22 -1.04
C LYS A 206 -15.15 7.91 -2.40
N PHE A 207 -16.25 8.14 -3.09
CA PHE A 207 -16.27 8.84 -4.37
C PHE A 207 -16.73 10.29 -4.20
N TRP A 208 -15.94 11.22 -4.73
CA TRP A 208 -16.16 12.66 -4.62
C TRP A 208 -16.48 13.31 -5.98
N GLY A 209 -17.12 12.58 -6.89
CA GLY A 209 -17.45 13.07 -8.22
C GLY A 209 -16.28 12.94 -9.21
N LYS A 210 -15.20 13.70 -9.08
CA LYS A 210 -14.04 13.58 -10.00
C LYS A 210 -12.90 12.72 -9.47
N SER A 211 -12.96 12.36 -8.19
CA SER A 211 -11.87 11.66 -7.50
C SER A 211 -12.41 10.54 -6.62
N VAL A 212 -11.57 9.56 -6.34
CA VAL A 212 -11.83 8.53 -5.34
C VAL A 212 -10.77 8.59 -4.25
N GLU A 213 -11.23 8.68 -3.03
CA GLU A 213 -10.43 8.69 -1.83
C GLU A 213 -10.46 7.31 -1.18
N ALA A 214 -9.29 6.79 -0.86
CA ALA A 214 -9.06 5.59 -0.09
C ALA A 214 -8.54 5.99 1.30
N GLU A 215 -9.29 5.64 2.33
CA GLU A 215 -8.89 5.72 3.73
C GLU A 215 -8.31 4.35 4.14
N PRO A 216 -6.99 4.19 4.28
CA PRO A 216 -6.38 2.93 4.70
C PRO A 216 -6.59 2.73 6.20
N LYS A 217 -7.72 2.14 6.58
CA LYS A 217 -8.04 1.88 7.99
C LYS A 217 -7.20 0.74 8.53
N GLY A 218 -6.74 0.92 9.76
CA GLY A 218 -6.01 -0.09 10.53
C GLY A 218 -4.73 0.49 11.13
N THR A 219 -4.33 -0.09 12.26
CA THR A 219 -3.14 0.32 12.99
C THR A 219 -1.92 -0.39 12.40
N ILE A 220 -0.88 0.38 12.11
CA ILE A 220 0.45 -0.12 11.79
C ILE A 220 1.24 -0.16 13.08
N THR A 221 1.90 -1.28 13.36
CA THR A 221 2.71 -1.49 14.56
C THR A 221 4.14 -1.89 14.17
N LEU A 222 5.13 -1.20 14.75
CA LEU A 222 6.55 -1.55 14.64
C LEU A 222 7.12 -1.74 16.04
N GLU A 223 7.72 -2.89 16.29
CA GLU A 223 8.36 -3.25 17.55
C GLU A 223 9.86 -3.34 17.32
N LEU A 224 10.66 -2.52 18.03
CA LEU A 224 12.11 -2.58 18.04
C LEU A 224 12.55 -3.39 19.27
N LEU A 225 12.76 -4.69 19.06
CA LEU A 225 12.82 -5.67 20.14
C LEU A 225 13.99 -5.44 21.11
N LYS A 226 15.16 -5.07 20.57
CA LYS A 226 16.35 -4.76 21.38
C LYS A 226 16.15 -3.58 22.34
N HIS A 227 15.31 -2.62 21.96
CA HIS A 227 15.04 -1.42 22.75
C HIS A 227 13.80 -1.57 23.65
N GLY A 228 13.00 -2.63 23.47
CA GLY A 228 11.70 -2.75 24.12
C GLY A 228 10.76 -1.59 23.74
N GLU A 229 10.87 -1.10 22.51
CA GLU A 229 10.13 0.06 22.02
C GLU A 229 9.09 -0.33 20.99
N VAL A 230 7.93 0.33 21.07
CA VAL A 230 6.80 0.05 20.19
C VAL A 230 6.26 1.35 19.62
N TYR A 231 6.08 1.36 18.31
CA TYR A 231 5.61 2.49 17.55
C TYR A 231 4.30 2.13 16.85
N THR A 232 3.31 3.00 16.94
CA THR A 232 2.05 2.83 16.19
C THR A 232 1.67 4.07 15.41
N TRP A 233 1.11 3.89 14.22
CA TRP A 233 0.53 4.95 13.41
C TRP A 233 -0.57 4.42 12.48
N THR A 234 -1.24 5.33 11.79
CA THR A 234 -2.14 5.03 10.66
C THR A 234 -1.60 5.70 9.40
N ASN A 235 -1.82 5.09 8.24
CA ASN A 235 -1.36 5.63 6.97
C ASN A 235 -2.18 6.87 6.52
N PRO A 236 -1.62 7.75 5.68
CA PRO A 236 -2.35 8.90 5.14
C PRO A 236 -3.44 8.45 4.17
N PHE A 237 -4.40 9.34 3.88
CA PHE A 237 -5.37 9.12 2.81
C PHE A 237 -4.65 9.07 1.46
N CYS A 238 -5.17 8.24 0.54
CA CYS A 238 -4.74 8.20 -0.85
C CYS A 238 -5.91 8.64 -1.73
N CYS A 239 -5.68 9.56 -2.66
CA CYS A 239 -6.71 10.05 -3.56
C CYS A 239 -6.28 9.86 -5.01
N VAL A 240 -7.12 9.20 -5.80
CA VAL A 240 -6.96 9.09 -7.25
C VAL A 240 -7.87 10.14 -7.88
N HIS A 241 -7.27 11.11 -8.54
CA HIS A 241 -7.98 12.19 -9.21
C HIS A 241 -8.27 11.85 -10.68
N ASN A 242 -9.20 12.59 -11.28
CA ASN A 242 -9.57 12.49 -12.69
C ASN A 242 -10.06 11.09 -13.08
N VAL A 243 -10.81 10.43 -12.19
CA VAL A 243 -11.24 9.04 -12.43
C VAL A 243 -12.18 8.94 -13.64
N ILE A 244 -12.97 9.98 -13.91
CA ILE A 244 -13.93 10.02 -15.01
C ILE A 244 -13.30 10.49 -16.32
N LEU A 245 -12.60 11.62 -16.28
CA LEU A 245 -12.06 12.32 -17.44
C LEU A 245 -10.75 12.99 -17.04
N GLY A 246 -9.79 13.02 -17.97
CA GLY A 246 -8.45 13.56 -17.76
C GLY A 246 -7.41 12.49 -17.43
N LYS A 247 -6.19 12.93 -17.15
CA LYS A 247 -5.09 12.04 -16.77
C LYS A 247 -5.21 11.67 -15.30
N LEU A 248 -5.30 10.37 -14.99
CA LEU A 248 -5.26 9.87 -13.62
C LEU A 248 -3.95 10.27 -12.93
N TRP A 249 -4.04 10.76 -11.71
CA TRP A 249 -2.89 11.01 -10.84
C TRP A 249 -3.24 10.73 -9.38
N ILE A 250 -2.21 10.47 -8.58
CA ILE A 250 -2.33 10.05 -7.18
C ILE A 250 -1.81 11.14 -6.27
N GLU A 251 -2.58 11.41 -5.22
CA GLU A 251 -2.22 12.28 -4.13
C GLU A 251 -2.27 11.51 -2.80
N GLN A 252 -1.41 11.89 -1.85
CA GLN A 252 -1.56 11.47 -0.47
C GLN A 252 -1.59 12.68 0.45
N TYR A 253 -2.53 12.68 1.39
CA TYR A 253 -2.74 13.77 2.34
C TYR A 253 -3.28 13.28 3.68
N GLY A 254 -3.26 14.16 4.68
CA GLY A 254 -3.74 13.88 6.03
C GLY A 254 -2.63 13.98 7.07
N THR A 255 -3.00 13.73 8.33
CA THR A 255 -2.05 13.77 9.45
C THR A 255 -1.74 12.35 9.88
N VAL A 256 -0.46 12.00 9.89
CA VAL A 256 0.06 10.75 10.44
C VAL A 256 0.71 11.07 11.79
N GLU A 257 0.22 10.42 12.85
CA GLU A 257 0.83 10.50 14.17
C GLU A 257 1.51 9.17 14.50
N ILE A 258 2.83 9.21 14.73
CA ILE A 258 3.62 8.06 15.16
C ILE A 258 3.89 8.23 16.65
N LEU A 259 3.36 7.32 17.46
CA LEU A 259 3.51 7.31 18.91
C LEU A 259 4.51 6.22 19.32
N ASN A 260 5.57 6.58 20.05
CA ASN A 260 6.38 5.61 20.79
C ASN A 260 5.72 5.36 22.14
N HIS A 261 5.18 4.17 22.36
CA HIS A 261 4.47 3.79 23.58
C HIS A 261 5.39 3.66 24.79
N SER A 262 6.68 3.41 24.57
CA SER A 262 7.64 3.19 25.65
C SER A 262 8.18 4.50 26.22
N THR A 263 8.43 5.51 25.39
CA THR A 263 8.92 6.84 25.85
C THR A 263 7.82 7.89 25.97
N GLY A 264 6.72 7.74 25.22
CA GLY A 264 5.69 8.76 25.04
C GLY A 264 6.05 9.85 24.02
N ASP A 265 7.17 9.70 23.31
CA ASP A 265 7.54 10.59 22.21
C ASP A 265 6.55 10.46 21.04
N LYS A 266 6.29 11.57 20.36
CA LYS A 266 5.36 11.63 19.25
C LYS A 266 5.95 12.35 18.04
N CYS A 267 5.89 11.71 16.88
CA CYS A 267 6.12 12.36 15.60
C CYS A 267 4.78 12.70 14.93
N VAL A 268 4.58 13.95 14.53
CA VAL A 268 3.40 14.38 13.78
C VAL A 268 3.84 14.77 12.37
N LEU A 269 3.32 14.10 11.36
CA LEU A 269 3.62 14.33 9.94
C LEU A 269 2.34 14.78 9.21
N ASN A 270 2.38 15.94 8.56
CA ASN A 270 1.28 16.46 7.78
C ASN A 270 1.59 16.28 6.29
N PHE A 271 0.92 15.33 5.66
CA PHE A 271 0.89 15.20 4.20
C PHE A 271 -0.05 16.26 3.66
N LYS A 272 0.54 17.26 3.00
CA LYS A 272 -0.20 18.45 2.57
C LYS A 272 -1.03 18.12 1.33
N PRO A 273 -2.32 18.51 1.30
CA PRO A 273 -3.05 18.49 0.06
C PRO A 273 -2.48 19.57 -0.88
N CYS A 274 -2.54 19.31 -2.18
CA CYS A 274 -2.06 20.09 -3.31
C CYS A 274 -2.50 21.56 -3.24
N GLY A 275 -3.73 21.80 -2.77
CA GLY A 275 -4.34 23.13 -2.66
C GLY A 275 -4.65 23.75 -4.03
N MET A 276 -5.24 24.95 -4.02
CA MET A 276 -5.75 25.61 -5.23
C MET A 276 -4.67 26.02 -6.27
N PHE A 277 -3.38 25.98 -5.91
CA PHE A 277 -2.28 26.43 -6.77
C PHE A 277 -1.13 25.41 -6.89
N GLY A 278 -1.32 24.17 -6.44
CA GLY A 278 -0.31 23.10 -6.58
C GLY A 278 0.97 23.25 -5.75
N LYS A 279 1.12 24.31 -4.95
CA LYS A 279 2.36 24.61 -4.20
C LYS A 279 2.76 23.57 -3.17
N GLU A 280 1.76 22.87 -2.65
CA GLU A 280 1.94 21.93 -1.57
C GLU A 280 1.93 20.48 -2.05
N LEU A 281 1.88 20.26 -3.38
CA LEU A 281 1.80 18.93 -3.96
C LEU A 281 2.94 18.04 -3.45
N HIS A 282 2.53 16.94 -2.83
CA HIS A 282 3.37 15.91 -2.21
C HIS A 282 4.19 16.33 -0.99
N ARG A 283 4.05 17.58 -0.51
CA ARG A 283 4.81 18.05 0.65
C ARG A 283 4.42 17.28 1.90
N VAL A 284 5.44 16.93 2.69
CA VAL A 284 5.28 16.39 4.04
C VAL A 284 6.02 17.33 4.98
N GLU A 285 5.33 17.83 6.00
CA GLU A 285 5.91 18.69 7.04
C GLU A 285 5.43 18.26 8.42
N GLY A 286 6.34 18.23 9.38
CA GLY A 286 6.07 17.66 10.69
C GLY A 286 7.12 18.00 11.72
N TYR A 287 7.01 17.38 12.89
CA TYR A 287 7.96 17.54 13.98
C TYR A 287 7.92 16.33 14.91
N ILE A 288 9.02 16.11 15.60
CA ILE A 288 9.12 15.16 16.71
C ILE A 288 9.07 15.96 18.01
N GLN A 289 8.25 15.51 18.95
CA GLN A 289 8.14 16.08 20.28
C GLN A 289 8.19 15.01 21.36
N ASP A 290 8.67 15.39 22.54
CA ASP A 290 8.60 14.54 23.73
C ASP A 290 7.21 14.57 24.38
N LYS A 291 7.04 13.78 25.44
CA LYS A 291 5.82 13.74 26.27
C LYS A 291 5.47 15.10 26.90
N SER A 292 6.45 15.97 27.11
CA SER A 292 6.28 17.34 27.61
C SER A 292 5.91 18.34 26.50
N LYS A 293 5.75 17.87 25.26
CA LYS A 293 5.47 18.66 24.04
C LYS A 293 6.62 19.59 23.63
N ASN A 294 7.85 19.33 24.09
CA ASN A 294 9.01 20.04 23.58
C ASN A 294 9.36 19.48 22.21
N LYS A 295 9.51 20.35 21.21
CA LYS A 295 9.88 19.95 19.85
C LYS A 295 11.38 19.79 19.75
N HIS A 296 11.83 18.59 19.38
CA HIS A 296 13.25 18.26 19.22
C HIS A 296 13.74 18.52 17.81
N CYS A 297 12.94 18.18 16.80
CA CYS A 297 13.28 18.45 15.41
C CYS A 297 12.04 18.69 14.54
N VAL A 298 12.23 19.42 13.44
CA VAL A 298 11.27 19.52 12.35
C VAL A 298 11.64 18.50 11.28
N ILE A 299 10.63 17.87 10.68
CA ILE A 299 10.76 16.98 9.55
C ILE A 299 10.08 17.63 8.36
N TYR A 300 10.73 17.64 7.20
CA TYR A 300 10.16 18.24 5.99
C TYR A 300 10.66 17.56 4.71
N GLY A 301 9.89 17.63 3.63
CA GLY A 301 10.26 17.05 2.34
C GLY A 301 9.07 16.80 1.42
N LYS A 302 9.22 15.83 0.53
CA LYS A 302 8.15 15.32 -0.34
C LYS A 302 8.14 13.79 -0.31
N TRP A 303 6.98 13.18 -0.11
CA TRP A 303 6.86 11.71 -0.06
C TRP A 303 7.20 11.03 -1.39
N THR A 304 7.27 11.79 -2.49
CA THR A 304 7.72 11.31 -3.81
C THR A 304 9.22 11.47 -4.05
N GLU A 305 9.99 12.06 -3.13
CA GLU A 305 11.38 12.45 -3.38
C GLU A 305 12.32 12.16 -2.20
N CYS A 306 12.13 12.84 -1.07
CA CYS A 306 13.05 12.77 0.07
C CYS A 306 12.46 13.37 1.35
N MET A 307 13.12 13.07 2.47
CA MET A 307 12.83 13.64 3.79
C MET A 307 14.11 14.13 4.46
N TRP A 308 13.98 15.28 5.11
CA TRP A 308 15.02 15.95 5.87
C TRP A 308 14.56 16.17 7.30
N SER A 309 15.52 16.29 8.21
CA SER A 309 15.29 16.80 9.55
C SER A 309 16.19 17.98 9.86
N VAL A 310 15.69 18.95 10.61
CA VAL A 310 16.41 20.15 10.99
C VAL A 310 15.98 20.63 12.36
N ASP A 311 16.86 21.37 13.03
CA ASP A 311 16.54 22.06 14.29
C ASP A 311 15.32 23.00 14.12
N PRO A 312 14.37 23.04 15.09
CA PRO A 312 13.17 23.85 14.98
C PRO A 312 13.43 25.36 14.85
N GLN A 313 14.46 25.89 15.51
CA GLN A 313 14.77 27.34 15.44
C GLN A 313 15.30 27.70 14.04
N THR A 314 16.13 26.84 13.48
CA THR A 314 16.65 26.96 12.11
C THR A 314 15.53 26.93 11.08
N TYR A 315 14.56 26.01 11.23
CA TYR A 315 13.38 25.94 10.37
C TYR A 315 12.55 27.22 10.39
N GLU A 316 12.25 27.74 11.60
CA GLU A 316 11.48 28.97 11.76
C GLU A 316 12.20 30.21 11.22
N ALA A 317 13.53 30.27 11.37
CA ALA A 317 14.34 31.33 10.77
C ALA A 317 14.26 31.30 9.23
N ASN A 318 14.38 30.12 8.62
CA ASN A 318 14.25 29.94 7.17
C ASN A 318 12.86 30.37 6.66
N LYS A 319 11.80 29.90 7.31
CA LYS A 319 10.41 30.22 6.94
C LYS A 319 10.11 31.72 7.03
N LYS A 320 10.71 32.44 7.99
CA LYS A 320 10.62 33.90 8.10
C LYS A 320 11.40 34.61 6.98
N ALA A 321 12.55 34.09 6.58
CA ALA A 321 13.35 34.65 5.49
C ALA A 321 12.64 34.51 4.13
N GLU A 322 12.06 33.35 3.83
CA GLU A 322 11.28 33.12 2.60
C GLU A 322 10.11 34.10 2.48
N LYS A 323 9.33 34.28 3.55
CA LYS A 323 8.22 35.26 3.57
C LYS A 323 8.69 36.70 3.31
N LYS A 324 9.85 37.10 3.84
CA LYS A 324 10.45 38.42 3.57
C LYS A 324 10.99 38.55 2.14
N GLY A 325 11.48 37.45 1.56
CA GLY A 325 11.96 37.39 0.18
C GLY A 325 10.84 37.52 -0.85
N ASP A 326 9.72 36.82 -0.65
CA ASP A 326 8.54 36.95 -1.51
C ASP A 326 7.90 38.34 -1.43
N SER A 327 8.04 39.04 -0.29
CA SER A 327 7.59 40.42 -0.13
C SER A 327 8.43 41.44 -0.92
N LYS A 328 9.63 41.06 -1.40
CA LYS A 328 10.59 41.93 -2.12
C LYS A 328 10.70 41.64 -3.61
N LYS A 329 10.07 40.58 -4.13
CA LYS A 329 9.96 40.39 -5.59
C LYS A 329 9.08 41.52 -6.16
N PRO A 330 9.52 42.26 -7.18
CA PRO A 330 8.65 43.18 -7.89
C PRO A 330 7.45 42.38 -8.38
N LYS A 331 6.23 42.90 -8.22
CA LYS A 331 5.09 42.43 -9.02
C LYS A 331 5.43 42.70 -10.48
N SER A 332 6.12 41.78 -11.15
CA SER A 332 6.13 41.76 -12.61
C SER A 332 4.66 41.71 -13.01
N GLN A 333 4.23 42.69 -13.81
CA GLN A 333 2.92 42.69 -14.43
C GLN A 333 2.81 41.40 -15.26
N VAL A 334 2.31 40.34 -14.65
CA VAL A 334 1.70 39.25 -15.41
C VAL A 334 0.42 39.85 -15.92
N SER A 335 0.40 40.12 -17.23
CA SER A 335 -0.74 40.60 -17.97
C SER A 335 -1.99 39.82 -17.57
N GLN A 336 -2.93 40.54 -16.98
CA GLN A 336 -4.26 40.11 -16.61
C GLN A 336 -5.08 39.87 -17.90
N TRP A 337 -4.85 38.74 -18.57
CA TRP A 337 -5.67 38.24 -19.69
C TRP A 337 -5.77 36.71 -19.73
N MET A 338 -5.75 36.03 -18.57
CA MET A 338 -6.32 34.69 -18.52
C MET A 338 -7.83 34.84 -18.36
N VAL A 339 -8.52 34.76 -19.50
CA VAL A 339 -9.91 34.35 -19.54
C VAL A 339 -9.98 32.99 -18.84
N PRO A 340 -10.90 32.77 -17.89
CA PRO A 340 -11.07 31.43 -17.34
C PRO A 340 -11.75 30.60 -18.43
N ASP A 341 -10.96 29.95 -19.28
CA ASP A 341 -11.47 28.80 -20.01
C ASP A 341 -11.76 27.74 -18.96
N ASN A 342 -13.05 27.43 -18.80
CA ASN A 342 -13.57 26.46 -17.85
C ASN A 342 -13.18 25.00 -18.20
N ASP A 343 -12.20 24.80 -19.08
CA ASP A 343 -11.72 23.49 -19.55
C ASP A 343 -10.38 23.04 -18.89
N ASP A 344 -9.67 23.93 -18.17
CA ASP A 344 -8.37 23.61 -17.52
C ASP A 344 -8.50 22.91 -16.15
N ALA A 345 -9.71 22.59 -15.69
CA ALA A 345 -9.94 21.99 -14.37
C ALA A 345 -9.59 20.49 -14.29
N ASP A 346 -9.23 19.85 -15.41
CA ASP A 346 -8.93 18.42 -15.50
C ASP A 346 -7.43 18.11 -15.68
N ASP A 347 -6.56 19.11 -15.75
CA ASP A 347 -5.12 18.89 -15.86
C ASP A 347 -4.42 18.78 -14.50
N MET A 348 -3.48 17.83 -14.41
CA MET A 348 -2.66 17.62 -13.22
C MET A 348 -1.80 18.88 -12.97
N PRO A 349 -1.80 19.44 -11.74
CA PRO A 349 -0.98 20.60 -11.43
C PRO A 349 0.50 20.30 -11.70
N GLU A 350 1.24 21.28 -12.23
CA GLU A 350 2.67 21.13 -12.48
C GLU A 350 3.41 20.74 -11.20
N VAL A 351 4.17 19.65 -11.27
CA VAL A 351 5.02 19.22 -10.15
C VAL A 351 6.10 20.26 -9.96
N GLN A 352 6.00 21.03 -8.88
CA GLN A 352 6.97 22.07 -8.56
C GLN A 352 8.35 21.48 -8.24
N GLU A 353 9.38 22.32 -8.34
CA GLU A 353 10.77 21.97 -8.04
C GLU A 353 10.94 21.24 -6.69
N THR A 354 11.96 20.40 -6.61
CA THR A 354 12.38 19.68 -5.39
C THR A 354 12.45 20.62 -4.19
N VAL A 355 12.05 20.13 -3.01
CA VAL A 355 12.13 20.94 -1.78
C VAL A 355 13.59 21.32 -1.51
N ALA A 356 13.85 22.62 -1.42
CA ALA A 356 15.17 23.14 -1.12
C ALA A 356 15.65 22.65 0.25
N MET A 357 16.90 22.19 0.31
CA MET A 357 17.53 21.82 1.58
C MET A 357 17.81 23.07 2.40
N ILE A 358 17.26 23.13 3.63
CA ILE A 358 17.58 24.17 4.60
C ILE A 358 18.99 23.88 5.13
N PRO A 359 19.93 24.84 5.11
CA PRO A 359 21.26 24.63 5.65
C PRO A 359 21.23 24.10 7.09
N GLY A 360 22.05 23.09 7.38
CA GLY A 360 22.06 22.39 8.67
C GLY A 360 21.09 21.20 8.78
N SER A 361 20.37 20.88 7.69
CA SER A 361 19.49 19.71 7.67
C SER A 361 20.23 18.39 7.49
N THR A 362 19.71 17.34 8.12
CA THR A 362 20.16 15.95 7.99
C THR A 362 19.21 15.19 7.07
N LEU A 363 19.74 14.48 6.06
CA LEU A 363 18.94 13.64 5.18
C LEU A 363 18.48 12.38 5.94
N LEU A 364 17.18 12.15 6.00
CA LEU A 364 16.61 10.95 6.63
C LEU A 364 16.35 9.84 5.61
N TRP A 365 15.80 10.20 4.46
CA TRP A 365 15.46 9.26 3.39
C TRP A 365 15.42 9.95 2.03
N ARG A 366 15.70 9.19 0.97
CA ARG A 366 15.54 9.59 -0.42
C ARG A 366 15.01 8.40 -1.21
N ILE A 367 14.04 8.65 -2.08
CA ILE A 367 13.47 7.63 -2.96
C ILE A 367 14.52 7.11 -3.93
N SER A 368 14.51 5.81 -4.19
CA SER A 368 15.29 5.23 -5.28
C SER A 368 14.69 5.64 -6.62
N SER A 369 15.54 6.03 -7.58
CA SER A 369 15.06 6.29 -8.94
C SER A 369 14.45 5.02 -9.54
N ARG A 370 13.29 5.18 -10.17
CA ARG A 370 12.69 4.08 -10.92
C ARG A 370 13.59 3.66 -12.09
N PRO A 371 13.55 2.38 -12.49
CA PRO A 371 14.20 1.94 -13.72
C PRO A 371 13.70 2.74 -14.92
N GLN A 372 14.58 2.99 -15.90
CA GLN A 372 14.23 3.78 -17.09
C GLN A 372 13.03 3.20 -17.87
N HIS A 373 12.87 1.88 -17.84
CA HIS A 373 11.76 1.16 -18.47
C HIS A 373 10.52 0.99 -17.58
N SER A 374 10.50 1.59 -16.39
CA SER A 374 9.39 1.45 -15.42
C SER A 374 8.04 1.88 -16.00
N ALA A 375 8.00 2.92 -16.84
CA ALA A 375 6.77 3.34 -17.53
C ALA A 375 6.17 2.28 -18.48
N LYS A 376 7.00 1.35 -18.99
CA LYS A 376 6.53 0.21 -19.77
C LYS A 376 6.09 -0.97 -18.89
N MET A 377 6.37 -0.91 -17.59
CA MET A 377 6.15 -1.95 -16.60
C MET A 377 5.31 -1.42 -15.43
N TYR A 378 4.16 -0.82 -15.76
CA TYR A 378 3.19 -0.33 -14.78
C TYR A 378 3.73 0.71 -13.77
N ASN A 379 4.82 1.41 -14.08
CA ASN A 379 5.55 2.29 -13.17
C ASN A 379 6.09 1.61 -11.91
N PHE A 380 6.41 0.31 -11.99
CA PHE A 380 6.95 -0.45 -10.86
C PHE A 380 8.36 0.00 -10.45
N THR A 381 8.65 -0.05 -9.15
CA THR A 381 10.01 -0.02 -8.62
C THR A 381 10.71 -1.37 -8.90
N ASN A 382 12.04 -1.44 -8.75
CA ASN A 382 12.73 -2.73 -8.82
C ASN A 382 12.20 -3.71 -7.76
N PHE A 383 11.86 -3.18 -6.58
CA PHE A 383 11.25 -3.98 -5.52
C PHE A 383 9.92 -4.58 -5.99
N ALA A 384 9.00 -3.75 -6.50
CA ALA A 384 7.70 -4.20 -6.99
C ALA A 384 7.81 -5.20 -8.15
N MET A 385 8.79 -5.03 -9.06
CA MET A 385 9.05 -6.00 -10.12
C MET A 385 9.37 -7.38 -9.57
N SER A 386 10.10 -7.49 -8.47
CA SER A 386 10.48 -8.79 -7.88
C SER A 386 9.33 -9.53 -7.16
N LEU A 387 8.27 -8.85 -6.76
CA LEU A 387 7.28 -9.40 -5.82
C LEU A 387 6.56 -10.65 -6.32
N ASN A 388 6.24 -10.68 -7.62
CA ASN A 388 5.49 -11.76 -8.24
C ASN A 388 6.39 -12.71 -9.06
N GLU A 389 7.71 -12.62 -8.88
CA GLU A 389 8.67 -13.57 -9.45
C GLU A 389 8.45 -14.97 -8.87
N LEU A 390 8.33 -15.97 -9.74
CA LEU A 390 8.24 -17.38 -9.37
C LEU A 390 9.50 -18.09 -9.85
N GLU A 391 10.45 -18.29 -8.94
CA GLU A 391 11.72 -18.95 -9.27
C GLU A 391 11.55 -20.47 -9.40
N PRO A 392 12.46 -21.16 -10.13
CA PRO A 392 12.47 -22.62 -10.20
C PRO A 392 12.47 -23.28 -8.81
N GLY A 393 11.56 -24.23 -8.58
CA GLY A 393 11.42 -24.93 -7.29
C GLY A 393 10.82 -24.09 -6.14
N MET A 394 10.41 -22.84 -6.40
CA MET A 394 9.66 -22.04 -5.43
C MET A 394 8.26 -22.61 -5.22
N GLN A 395 7.59 -23.01 -6.31
CA GLN A 395 6.23 -23.55 -6.29
C GLN A 395 6.05 -24.73 -5.33
N ASP A 396 7.04 -25.61 -5.21
CA ASP A 396 7.00 -26.80 -4.32
C ASP A 396 7.00 -26.44 -2.83
N ARG A 397 7.35 -25.19 -2.48
CA ARG A 397 7.47 -24.70 -1.11
C ARG A 397 6.41 -23.66 -0.74
N LEU A 398 5.73 -23.08 -1.73
CA LEU A 398 4.68 -22.10 -1.51
C LEU A 398 3.43 -22.80 -0.97
N ALA A 399 2.67 -22.08 -0.13
CA ALA A 399 1.30 -22.47 0.14
C ALA A 399 0.49 -22.44 -1.18
N PRO A 400 -0.45 -23.36 -1.42
CA PRO A 400 -1.36 -23.33 -2.58
C PRO A 400 -2.18 -22.03 -2.68
N THR A 401 -2.26 -21.28 -1.59
CA THR A 401 -2.92 -19.98 -1.48
C THR A 401 -2.00 -18.78 -1.79
N ASP A 402 -0.70 -18.98 -2.11
CA ASP A 402 0.21 -17.88 -2.43
C ASP A 402 -0.15 -17.21 -3.76
N CYS A 403 -0.28 -15.89 -3.77
CA CYS A 403 -0.77 -15.16 -4.94
C CYS A 403 0.18 -15.20 -6.16
N ARG A 404 1.41 -15.71 -6.05
CA ARG A 404 2.25 -16.03 -7.22
C ARG A 404 1.67 -17.16 -8.08
N LEU A 405 0.86 -18.03 -7.48
CA LEU A 405 0.17 -19.14 -8.12
C LEU A 405 -1.19 -18.73 -8.71
N ARG A 406 -1.62 -17.49 -8.48
CA ARG A 406 -2.92 -16.99 -8.91
C ARG A 406 -2.94 -16.78 -10.44
N PRO A 407 -3.81 -17.50 -11.18
CA PRO A 407 -3.68 -17.61 -12.64
C PRO A 407 -4.04 -16.33 -13.41
N ASP A 408 -5.00 -15.53 -12.94
CA ASP A 408 -5.38 -14.26 -13.59
C ASP A 408 -4.24 -13.22 -13.53
N ILE A 409 -3.57 -13.09 -12.37
CA ILE A 409 -2.41 -12.23 -12.20
C ILE A 409 -1.27 -12.69 -13.10
N ARG A 410 -0.98 -14.00 -13.13
CA ARG A 410 0.11 -14.57 -13.94
C ARG A 410 -0.12 -14.37 -15.43
N ALA A 411 -1.33 -14.62 -15.91
CA ALA A 411 -1.71 -14.39 -17.31
C ALA A 411 -1.54 -12.91 -17.68
N MET A 412 -1.99 -11.98 -16.83
CA MET A 412 -1.83 -10.54 -17.07
C MET A 412 -0.36 -10.13 -17.13
N GLU A 413 0.46 -10.63 -16.20
CA GLU A 413 1.90 -10.34 -16.14
C GLU A 413 2.65 -10.82 -17.38
N ASN A 414 2.22 -11.96 -17.95
CA ASN A 414 2.76 -12.54 -19.18
C ASN A 414 2.19 -11.91 -20.46
N GLY A 415 1.23 -10.99 -20.33
CA GLY A 415 0.63 -10.31 -21.46
C GLY A 415 -0.51 -11.06 -22.15
N ASP A 416 -1.14 -12.04 -21.49
CA ASP A 416 -2.34 -12.71 -21.98
C ASP A 416 -3.59 -12.13 -21.30
N MET A 417 -4.12 -11.03 -21.86
CA MET A 417 -5.28 -10.33 -21.29
C MET A 417 -6.59 -11.13 -21.42
N ASP A 418 -6.68 -11.99 -22.42
CA ASP A 418 -7.89 -12.78 -22.65
C ASP A 418 -7.97 -13.91 -21.61
N GLU A 419 -6.87 -14.63 -21.38
CA GLU A 419 -6.79 -15.62 -20.31
C GLU A 419 -6.94 -14.97 -18.94
N ALA A 420 -6.26 -13.85 -18.71
CA ALA A 420 -6.36 -13.14 -17.45
C ALA A 420 -7.79 -12.71 -17.14
N SER A 421 -8.55 -12.24 -18.15
CA SER A 421 -9.96 -11.89 -17.99
C SER A 421 -10.84 -13.11 -17.68
N ARG A 422 -10.61 -14.23 -18.36
CA ARG A 422 -11.35 -15.50 -18.15
C ARG A 422 -11.12 -16.04 -16.75
N GLU A 423 -9.86 -16.14 -16.34
CA GLU A 423 -9.48 -16.67 -15.03
C GLU A 423 -9.97 -15.76 -13.91
N LYS A 424 -9.92 -14.43 -14.08
CA LYS A 424 -10.47 -13.49 -13.09
C LYS A 424 -11.96 -13.74 -12.87
N ALA A 425 -12.74 -13.87 -13.94
CA ALA A 425 -14.17 -14.15 -13.84
C ALA A 425 -14.44 -15.52 -13.18
N ARG A 426 -13.65 -16.54 -13.52
CA ARG A 426 -13.75 -17.88 -12.94
C ARG A 426 -13.48 -17.86 -11.42
N LEU A 427 -12.43 -17.18 -10.99
CA LEU A 427 -12.03 -17.06 -9.59
C LEU A 427 -13.07 -16.28 -8.76
N GLU A 428 -13.53 -15.13 -9.27
CA GLU A 428 -14.54 -14.32 -8.58
C GLU A 428 -15.88 -15.06 -8.44
N GLU A 429 -16.31 -15.79 -9.48
CA GLU A 429 -17.53 -16.61 -9.41
C GLU A 429 -17.36 -17.79 -8.44
N LYS A 430 -16.21 -18.48 -8.48
CA LYS A 430 -15.89 -19.56 -7.52
C LYS A 430 -15.97 -19.07 -6.08
N GLN A 431 -15.41 -17.89 -5.79
CA GLN A 431 -15.49 -17.27 -4.46
C GLN A 431 -16.93 -16.91 -4.08
N ARG A 432 -17.71 -16.36 -5.01
CA ARG A 432 -19.12 -15.99 -4.79
C ARG A 432 -19.97 -17.22 -4.45
N LEU A 433 -19.79 -18.32 -5.17
CA LEU A 433 -20.46 -19.59 -4.90
C LEU A 433 -20.04 -20.16 -3.54
N ALA A 434 -18.75 -20.20 -3.24
CA ALA A 434 -18.25 -20.67 -1.94
C ALA A 434 -18.79 -19.85 -0.75
N ARG A 435 -18.92 -18.52 -0.90
CA ARG A 435 -19.57 -17.66 0.10
C ARG A 435 -21.06 -17.99 0.26
N LYS A 436 -21.77 -18.20 -0.86
CA LYS A 436 -23.19 -18.54 -0.85
C LYS A 436 -23.43 -19.89 -0.17
N ASP A 437 -22.56 -20.86 -0.38
CA ASP A 437 -22.69 -22.18 0.24
C ASP A 437 -22.39 -22.12 1.74
N ARG A 438 -21.30 -21.47 2.18
CA ARG A 438 -21.05 -21.21 3.61
C ARG A 438 -22.22 -20.51 4.31
N SER A 439 -22.84 -19.53 3.64
CA SER A 439 -24.00 -18.82 4.19
C SER A 439 -25.26 -19.70 4.32
N LYS A 440 -25.41 -20.76 3.51
CA LYS A 440 -26.53 -21.70 3.65
C LYS A 440 -26.29 -22.70 4.78
N ASP A 441 -25.03 -23.09 4.95
CA ASP A 441 -24.60 -24.08 5.94
C ASP A 441 -24.34 -23.45 7.33
N GLU A 442 -24.55 -22.13 7.47
CA GLU A 442 -24.24 -21.34 8.67
C GLU A 442 -22.78 -21.48 9.13
N GLU A 443 -21.88 -21.76 8.18
CA GLU A 443 -20.44 -21.89 8.43
C GLU A 443 -19.73 -20.53 8.37
N GLU A 444 -18.99 -20.19 9.42
CA GLU A 444 -18.11 -19.03 9.44
C GLU A 444 -16.75 -19.34 8.78
N TRP A 445 -16.20 -18.34 8.09
CA TRP A 445 -14.85 -18.45 7.57
C TRP A 445 -13.83 -18.36 8.71
N SER A 446 -12.97 -19.38 8.82
CA SER A 446 -11.82 -19.38 9.71
C SER A 446 -10.54 -19.02 8.93
N THR A 447 -9.91 -17.93 9.34
CA THR A 447 -8.57 -17.52 8.87
C THR A 447 -7.51 -18.49 9.37
N ARG A 448 -6.43 -18.67 8.61
CA ARG A 448 -5.43 -19.70 8.92
C ARG A 448 -4.24 -19.18 9.72
N TRP A 449 -3.74 -17.99 9.41
CA TRP A 449 -2.47 -17.50 9.92
C TRP A 449 -2.61 -16.26 10.79
N PHE A 450 -3.81 -15.68 10.82
CA PHE A 450 -4.14 -14.53 11.63
C PHE A 450 -5.42 -14.78 12.42
N GLN A 451 -5.55 -14.13 13.57
CA GLN A 451 -6.77 -14.15 14.38
C GLN A 451 -7.19 -12.72 14.70
N SER A 452 -8.50 -12.46 14.71
CA SER A 452 -8.98 -11.18 15.19
C SER A 452 -8.69 -11.07 16.68
N GLY A 453 -8.19 -9.92 17.10
CA GLY A 453 -7.85 -9.64 18.49
C GLY A 453 -7.79 -8.16 18.76
N THR A 454 -7.21 -7.79 19.90
CA THR A 454 -7.00 -6.40 20.29
C THR A 454 -5.51 -6.09 20.21
N ASN A 455 -5.16 -4.99 19.55
CA ASN A 455 -3.80 -4.48 19.53
C ASN A 455 -3.38 -4.14 20.99
N PRO A 456 -2.29 -4.73 21.51
CA PRO A 456 -1.95 -4.61 22.92
C PRO A 456 -1.52 -3.20 23.34
N TYR A 457 -1.23 -2.33 22.38
CA TYR A 457 -0.70 -0.98 22.62
C TYR A 457 -1.75 0.12 22.43
N THR A 458 -2.72 -0.08 21.54
CA THR A 458 -3.77 0.92 21.23
C THR A 458 -5.16 0.53 21.70
N SER A 459 -5.37 -0.71 22.13
CA SER A 459 -6.69 -1.28 22.43
C SER A 459 -7.67 -1.27 21.23
N SER A 460 -7.19 -1.03 20.01
CA SER A 460 -8.00 -1.12 18.80
C SER A 460 -8.14 -2.56 18.33
N GLN A 461 -9.23 -2.89 17.62
CA GLN A 461 -9.33 -4.17 16.92
C GLN A 461 -8.17 -4.33 15.92
N ASP A 462 -7.64 -5.55 15.83
CA ASP A 462 -6.52 -5.89 14.95
C ASP A 462 -6.59 -7.36 14.49
N TRP A 463 -5.67 -7.74 13.61
CA TRP A 463 -5.46 -9.11 13.17
C TRP A 463 -4.04 -9.55 13.50
N LEU A 464 -3.91 -10.44 14.48
CA LEU A 464 -2.63 -10.86 15.05
C LEU A 464 -2.17 -12.15 14.40
N TYR A 465 -0.91 -12.20 13.98
CA TYR A 465 -0.28 -13.41 13.44
C TYR A 465 -0.24 -14.52 14.50
N THR A 466 -0.67 -15.72 14.14
CA THR A 466 -0.78 -16.87 15.05
C THR A 466 0.43 -17.79 15.04
N GLY A 467 1.41 -17.55 14.16
CA GLY A 467 2.56 -18.44 13.98
C GLY A 467 2.30 -19.56 12.96
N GLY A 468 3.26 -20.48 12.82
CA GLY A 468 3.10 -21.71 12.04
C GLY A 468 3.26 -21.61 10.53
N TYR A 469 3.06 -20.44 9.90
CA TYR A 469 3.13 -20.32 8.44
C TYR A 469 4.49 -20.76 7.87
N PHE A 470 5.57 -20.34 8.52
CA PHE A 470 6.93 -20.62 8.07
C PHE A 470 7.41 -22.05 8.38
N ASP A 471 6.63 -22.85 9.11
CA ASP A 471 6.93 -24.25 9.40
C ASP A 471 6.62 -25.16 8.18
N ARG A 472 5.97 -24.60 7.15
CA ARG A 472 5.67 -25.26 5.86
C ARG A 472 4.76 -26.48 5.95
N ASN A 473 4.05 -26.65 7.06
CA ASN A 473 3.02 -27.68 7.19
C ASN A 473 1.69 -27.17 6.64
N TYR A 474 1.47 -27.34 5.33
CA TYR A 474 0.30 -26.82 4.61
C TYR A 474 -0.82 -27.85 4.43
N SER A 475 -0.98 -28.76 5.39
CA SER A 475 -2.14 -29.65 5.45
C SER A 475 -3.43 -28.83 5.60
N GLU A 476 -4.47 -29.17 4.84
CA GLU A 476 -5.84 -28.62 5.01
C GLU A 476 -6.03 -27.12 4.69
N LEU A 477 -5.20 -26.56 3.81
CA LEU A 477 -5.41 -25.22 3.29
C LEU A 477 -6.55 -25.13 2.26
N PRO A 478 -7.24 -23.98 2.17
CA PRO A 478 -8.36 -23.80 1.26
C PRO A 478 -7.89 -23.82 -0.22
N VAL A 479 -8.68 -24.44 -1.08
CA VAL A 479 -8.43 -24.46 -2.54
C VAL A 479 -9.13 -23.27 -3.20
N ILE A 480 -8.42 -22.14 -3.28
CA ILE A 480 -9.01 -20.87 -3.72
C ILE A 480 -8.82 -20.55 -5.20
N TYR A 481 -7.82 -21.14 -5.88
CA TYR A 481 -7.60 -20.94 -7.32
C TYR A 481 -8.37 -21.93 -8.20
#